data_AF-A0A1C6VYA8-F1
#
_entry.id   AF-A0A1C6VYA8-F1
#
_cell.length_a   1.000
_cell.length_b   1.000
_cell.length_c   1.000
_cell.angle_alpha   90.00
_cell.angle_beta   90.00
_cell.angle_gamma   90.00
#
_symmetry.space_group_name_H-M   'P 1'
#
loop_
_entity.id
_entity.type
_entity.pdbx_description
1 polymer ?
#
loop_
_entity_poly.entity_id
_entity_poly.type
_entity_poly.pdbx_seq_one_letter_code
_entity_poly.pdbx_strand_id
1 'polypeptide(L)'
;MSANGPNQTLGFTTISRNVAALAVGVVHTLEAMAGDGRTRTARGNAWEAVCADRARAAQRRELDRLVAELAAARAAAGAAVRERRDARDAQPVR
;
A
#
# COMPACT_ATOMS: atom_id res chain seq x y z
N MET A 1 -71.07 -6.91 -22.68
CA MET A 1 -69.66 -6.68 -23.03
C MET A 1 -68.81 -7.01 -21.82
N SER A 2 -67.96 -8.03 -21.88
CA SER A 2 -66.72 -8.09 -21.08
C SER A 2 -65.84 -9.20 -21.65
N ALA A 3 -64.86 -8.81 -22.45
CA ALA A 3 -63.89 -9.71 -23.06
C ALA A 3 -62.75 -9.95 -22.07
N ASN A 4 -62.79 -11.09 -21.37
CA ASN A 4 -61.63 -11.60 -20.64
C ASN A 4 -60.75 -12.39 -21.62
N GLY A 5 -59.84 -11.68 -22.30
CA GLY A 5 -58.89 -12.27 -23.24
C GLY A 5 -57.71 -12.95 -22.52
N PRO A 6 -57.17 -14.07 -23.06
CA PRO A 6 -56.07 -14.86 -22.48
C PRO A 6 -54.67 -14.20 -22.52
N ASN A 7 -54.59 -12.87 -22.67
CA ASN A 7 -53.34 -12.17 -22.97
C ASN A 7 -52.58 -11.62 -21.74
N GLN A 8 -53.12 -11.72 -20.53
CA GLN A 8 -52.48 -11.13 -19.35
C GLN A 8 -51.29 -11.98 -18.84
N THR A 9 -51.39 -13.31 -18.91
CA THR A 9 -50.34 -14.24 -18.44
C THR A 9 -49.09 -14.24 -19.33
N LEU A 10 -49.27 -14.04 -20.64
CA LEU A 10 -48.17 -13.93 -21.62
C LEU A 10 -47.37 -12.63 -21.45
N GLY A 11 -48.02 -11.55 -20.98
CA GLY A 11 -47.37 -10.27 -20.69
C GLY A 11 -46.41 -10.36 -19.50
N PHE A 12 -46.88 -10.87 -18.35
CA PHE A 12 -46.04 -10.97 -17.15
C PHE A 12 -44.85 -11.91 -17.32
N THR A 13 -45.04 -13.08 -17.94
CA THR A 13 -43.95 -14.05 -18.13
C THR A 13 -42.88 -13.54 -19.10
N THR A 14 -43.28 -12.83 -20.15
CA THR A 14 -42.34 -12.23 -21.12
C THR A 14 -41.63 -11.03 -20.53
N ILE A 15 -42.33 -10.17 -19.80
CA ILE A 15 -41.74 -9.03 -19.07
C ILE A 15 -40.74 -9.55 -18.03
N SER A 16 -41.12 -10.55 -17.22
CA SER A 16 -40.24 -11.18 -16.23
C SER A 16 -39.01 -11.82 -16.87
N ARG A 17 -39.15 -12.48 -18.03
CA ARG A 17 -38.01 -13.05 -18.77
C ARG A 17 -37.07 -11.96 -19.28
N ASN A 18 -37.60 -10.84 -19.77
CA ASN A 18 -36.79 -9.73 -20.25
C ASN A 18 -36.05 -9.02 -19.10
N VAL A 19 -36.72 -8.82 -17.96
CA VAL A 19 -36.10 -8.28 -16.75
C VAL A 19 -35.03 -9.23 -16.23
N ALA A 20 -35.28 -10.54 -16.22
CA ALA A 20 -34.28 -11.53 -15.84
C ALA A 20 -33.08 -11.55 -16.81
N ALA A 21 -33.31 -11.46 -18.12
CA ALA A 21 -32.24 -11.41 -19.12
C ALA A 21 -31.40 -10.14 -19.00
N LEU A 22 -32.03 -8.99 -18.74
CA LEU A 22 -31.35 -7.73 -18.44
C LEU A 22 -30.53 -7.84 -17.15
N ALA A 23 -31.11 -8.40 -16.09
CA ALA A 23 -30.40 -8.61 -14.83
C ALA A 23 -29.22 -9.56 -14.99
N VAL A 24 -29.36 -10.64 -15.77
CA VAL A 24 -28.26 -11.56 -16.09
C VAL A 24 -27.16 -10.84 -16.88
N GLY A 25 -27.51 -9.97 -17.84
CA GLY A 25 -26.53 -9.16 -18.56
C GLY A 25 -25.78 -8.17 -17.67
N VAL A 26 -26.46 -7.55 -16.70
CA VAL A 26 -25.84 -6.70 -15.68
C VAL A 26 -24.93 -7.51 -14.75
N VAL A 27 -25.36 -8.69 -14.31
CA VAL A 27 -24.54 -9.58 -13.48
C VAL A 27 -23.29 -10.03 -14.24
N HIS A 28 -23.42 -10.43 -15.51
CA HIS A 28 -22.26 -10.85 -16.30
C HIS A 28 -21.29 -9.71 -16.60
N THR A 29 -21.77 -8.49 -16.80
CA THR A 29 -20.89 -7.32 -16.97
C THR A 29 -20.21 -6.94 -15.66
N LEU A 30 -20.91 -7.05 -14.52
CA LEU A 30 -20.30 -6.87 -13.20
C LEU A 30 -19.31 -7.99 -12.88
N GLU A 31 -19.59 -9.24 -13.24
CA GLU A 31 -18.67 -10.38 -13.13
C GLU A 31 -17.49 -10.28 -14.10
N ALA A 32 -17.62 -9.59 -15.24
CA ALA A 32 -16.48 -9.31 -16.12
C ALA A 32 -15.63 -8.13 -15.61
N MET A 33 -16.23 -7.19 -14.86
CA MET A 33 -15.48 -6.11 -14.20
C MET A 33 -14.92 -6.51 -12.83
N ALA A 34 -15.54 -7.48 -12.15
CA ALA A 34 -15.12 -8.03 -10.86
C ALA A 34 -14.30 -9.32 -11.00
N GLY A 35 -14.51 -10.05 -12.09
CA GLY A 35 -13.63 -11.10 -12.57
C GLY A 35 -12.32 -10.45 -12.91
N ASP A 36 -11.27 -10.96 -12.28
CA ASP A 36 -9.94 -10.33 -12.18
C ASP A 36 -9.79 -9.21 -11.13
N GLY A 37 -10.59 -9.22 -10.06
CA GLY A 37 -10.19 -8.65 -8.76
C GLY A 37 -8.86 -9.21 -8.19
N ARG A 38 -8.21 -10.13 -8.92
CA ARG A 38 -6.87 -10.67 -8.67
C ARG A 38 -5.79 -10.14 -9.61
N THR A 39 -6.12 -9.41 -10.68
CA THR A 39 -5.14 -8.63 -11.44
C THR A 39 -5.17 -7.18 -10.97
N ARG A 40 -4.18 -6.83 -10.15
CA ARG A 40 -3.91 -5.43 -9.84
C ARG A 40 -3.80 -4.68 -11.16
N THR A 41 -4.63 -3.65 -11.33
CA THR A 41 -4.48 -2.69 -12.43
C THR A 41 -3.03 -2.20 -12.45
N ALA A 42 -2.47 -1.89 -13.62
CA ALA A 42 -1.11 -1.33 -13.71
C ALA A 42 -0.91 -0.15 -12.75
N ARG A 43 -1.97 0.65 -12.54
CA ARG A 43 -2.03 1.73 -11.54
C ARG A 43 -1.93 1.23 -10.10
N GLY A 44 -2.62 0.15 -9.74
CA GLY A 44 -2.52 -0.50 -8.43
C GLY A 44 -1.12 -1.05 -8.14
N ASN A 45 -0.49 -1.70 -9.13
CA ASN A 45 0.89 -2.17 -9.03
C ASN A 45 1.88 -1.03 -8.81
N ALA A 46 1.73 0.06 -9.58
CA ALA A 46 2.59 1.23 -9.45
C ALA A 46 2.46 1.88 -8.06
N TRP A 47 1.25 1.96 -7.52
CA TRP A 47 1.04 2.54 -6.20
C TRP A 47 1.68 1.70 -5.08
N GLU A 48 1.59 0.37 -5.16
CA GLU A 48 2.26 -0.48 -4.18
C GLU A 48 3.79 -0.40 -4.24
N ALA A 49 4.36 -0.29 -5.44
CA ALA A 49 5.80 -0.08 -5.59
C ALA A 49 6.23 1.24 -4.92
N VAL A 50 5.45 2.31 -5.09
CA VAL A 50 5.69 3.60 -4.42
C VAL A 50 5.58 3.47 -2.90
N CYS A 51 4.60 2.74 -2.39
CA CYS A 51 4.48 2.49 -0.95
C CYS A 51 5.69 1.71 -0.40
N ALA A 52 6.14 0.67 -1.11
CA ALA A 52 7.32 -0.10 -0.75
C ALA A 52 8.59 0.76 -0.76
N ASP A 53 8.75 1.63 -1.75
CA ASP A 53 9.90 2.55 -1.83
C ASP A 53 9.89 3.58 -0.71
N ARG A 54 8.71 4.13 -0.36
CA ARG A 54 8.57 5.03 0.78
C ARG A 54 8.93 4.33 2.09
N ALA A 55 8.53 3.08 2.28
CA ALA A 55 8.89 2.29 3.45
C ALA A 55 10.41 2.04 3.52
N ARG A 56 11.03 1.64 2.41
CA ARG A 56 12.50 1.49 2.31
C ARG A 56 13.24 2.79 2.60
N ALA A 57 12.74 3.93 2.09
CA ALA A 57 13.33 5.23 2.34
C ALA A 57 13.24 5.64 3.82
N ALA A 58 12.12 5.34 4.49
CA ALA A 58 11.97 5.57 5.93
C ALA A 58 12.97 4.73 6.74
N GLN A 59 13.11 3.44 6.41
CA GLN A 59 14.08 2.56 7.06
C GLN A 59 15.52 3.02 6.86
N ARG A 60 15.89 3.48 5.65
CA ARG A 60 17.23 4.03 5.37
C ARG A 60 17.53 5.26 6.22
N ARG A 61 16.58 6.20 6.34
CA ARG A 61 16.75 7.39 7.19
C ARG A 61 16.99 7.04 8.65
N GLU A 62 16.27 6.03 9.15
CA GLU A 62 16.46 5.58 10.53
C GLU A 62 17.86 4.96 10.72
N LEU A 63 18.31 4.14 9.78
CA LEU A 63 19.66 3.60 9.81
C LEU A 63 20.73 4.70 9.73
N ASP A 64 20.57 5.67 8.83
CA ASP A 64 21.48 6.80 8.69
C ASP A 64 21.57 7.61 9.99
N ARG A 65 20.43 7.79 10.67
CA ARG A 65 20.38 8.43 11.99
C ARG A 65 21.19 7.64 13.02
N LEU A 66 20.95 6.34 13.15
CA LEU A 66 21.67 5.49 14.11
C LEU A 66 23.18 5.44 13.83
N VAL A 67 23.57 5.40 12.56
CA VAL A 67 24.97 5.46 12.14
C VAL A 67 25.60 6.80 12.51
N ALA A 68 24.89 7.91 12.30
CA ALA A 68 25.37 9.24 12.69
C ALA A 68 25.55 9.35 14.21
N GLU A 69 24.60 8.85 15.00
CA GLU A 69 24.69 8.82 16.47
C GLU A 69 25.89 7.97 16.93
N LEU A 70 26.10 6.80 16.34
CA LEU A 70 27.26 5.94 16.64
C LEU A 70 28.59 6.61 16.26
N ALA A 71 28.65 7.24 15.09
CA ALA A 71 29.85 7.95 14.64
C ALA A 71 30.19 9.12 15.56
N ALA A 72 29.19 9.89 16.00
CA ALA A 72 29.36 10.98 16.96
C ALA A 72 29.87 10.46 18.31
N ALA A 73 29.30 9.38 18.84
CA ALA A 73 29.75 8.75 20.08
C ALA A 73 31.21 8.29 19.99
N ARG A 74 31.61 7.67 18.87
CA ARG A 74 33.00 7.25 18.63
C ARG A 74 33.96 8.44 18.54
N ALA A 75 33.55 9.52 17.88
CA ALA A 75 34.34 10.75 17.79
C ALA A 75 34.56 11.39 19.17
N ALA A 76 33.52 11.45 20.00
CA ALA A 76 33.58 11.96 21.37
C ALA A 76 34.52 11.11 22.24
N ALA A 77 34.41 9.78 22.17
CA ALA A 77 35.31 8.87 22.87
C ALA A 77 36.78 9.07 22.44
N GLY A 78 37.02 9.21 21.14
CA GLY A 78 38.36 9.50 20.62
C GLY A 78 38.92 10.85 21.10
N ALA A 79 38.08 11.88 21.20
CA ALA A 79 38.47 13.18 21.74
C ALA A 79 38.86 13.08 23.23
N ALA A 80 38.05 12.40 24.04
CA ALA A 80 38.34 12.20 25.46
C ALA A 80 39.64 11.42 25.70
N VAL A 81 39.97 10.44 24.85
CA VAL A 81 41.24 9.71 24.92
C VAL A 81 42.43 10.62 24.62
N ARG A 82 42.31 11.49 23.60
CA ARG A 82 43.36 12.47 23.26
C ARG A 82 43.57 13.46 24.40
N GLU A 83 42.51 14.04 24.94
CA GLU A 83 42.59 14.97 26.06
C GLU A 83 43.27 14.33 27.29
N ARG A 84 42.93 13.08 27.63
CA ARG A 84 43.61 12.35 28.72
C ARG A 84 45.09 12.11 28.45
N ARG A 85 45.48 11.90 27.19
CA ARG A 85 46.88 11.73 26.80
C ARG A 85 47.62 13.06 26.93
N ASP A 86 47.07 14.14 26.37
CA ASP A 86 47.67 15.47 26.43
C ASP A 86 47.84 15.92 27.88
N ALA A 87 46.88 15.63 28.76
CA ALA A 87 46.97 15.90 30.20
C ALA A 87 48.08 15.09 30.90
N ARG A 88 48.33 13.84 30.49
CA ARG A 88 49.45 13.04 31.01
C ARG A 88 50.80 13.58 30.53
N ASP A 89 50.89 13.93 29.25
CA ASP A 89 52.12 14.45 28.64
C ASP A 89 52.49 15.84 29.21
N ALA A 90 51.49 16.61 29.66
CA ALA A 90 51.68 17.91 30.31
C ALA A 90 52.04 17.81 31.81
N GLN A 91 52.02 16.63 32.43
CA GLN A 91 52.32 16.49 33.84
C GLN A 91 53.85 16.49 34.06
N PRO A 92 54.42 17.49 34.75
CA PRO A 92 55.87 17.56 34.94
C PRO A 92 56.32 16.42 35.87
N VAL A 93 57.32 15.65 35.42
CA VAL A 93 57.99 14.64 36.23
C VAL A 93 58.73 15.36 37.35
N ARG A 94 58.25 15.18 38.59
CA ARG A 94 58.91 15.66 39.81
C ARG A 94 59.84 14.61 40.37
#